data_AF-A0A7Y8A936-F1
#
_entry.id   AF-A0A7Y8A936-F1
#
_cell.length_a   1.000
_cell.length_b   1.000
_cell.length_c   1.000
_cell.angle_alpha   90.00
_cell.angle_beta   90.00
_cell.angle_gamma   90.00
#
_symmetry.space_group_name_H-M   'P 1'
#
loop_
_entity.id
_entity.type
_entity.pdbx_description
1 polymer ?
#
loop_
_entity_poly.entity_id
_entity_poly.type
_entity_poly.pdbx_seq_one_letter_code
_entity_poly.pdbx_strand_id
1 'polypeptide(L)'
;MQLHFRPLALFTALLCFALALIWGLRPDLLLWVWSVEYSSATGLVARRNAALFLAIGIMFYRARHAPPDATRHALTSGFVAGCFVLATLGISEWISGHAGPGILLAVITETALGLAFIQARKSSLTEAQPSV
;
A
#
# COMPACT_ATOMS: atom_id res chain seq x y z
N MET A 1 0.13 -16.71 14.54
CA MET A 1 1.38 -16.53 13.76
C MET A 1 1.88 -15.12 14.00
N GLN A 2 3.12 -14.94 14.48
CA GLN A 2 3.68 -13.61 14.66
C GLN A 2 4.13 -13.07 13.30
N LEU A 3 3.53 -11.96 12.86
CA LEU A 3 3.92 -11.31 11.60
C LEU A 3 5.16 -10.46 11.85
N HIS A 4 6.30 -10.94 11.35
CA HIS A 4 7.55 -10.18 11.45
C HIS A 4 7.51 -8.98 10.50
N PHE A 5 7.96 -7.82 11.00
CA PHE A 5 7.97 -6.57 10.24
C PHE A 5 8.81 -6.64 8.96
N ARG A 6 9.96 -7.33 9.01
CA ARG A 6 10.91 -7.42 7.89
C ARG A 6 10.32 -8.06 6.62
N PRO A 7 9.73 -9.27 6.65
CA PRO A 7 9.10 -9.86 5.45
C PRO A 7 7.91 -9.02 4.96
N LEU A 8 7.14 -8.40 5.86
CA LEU A 8 6.02 -7.53 5.47
C LEU A 8 6.49 -6.25 4.78
N ALA A 9 7.54 -5.60 5.29
CA ALA A 9 8.16 -4.43 4.67
C ALA A 9 8.77 -4.78 3.31
N LEU A 10 9.43 -5.94 3.19
CA LEU A 10 9.99 -6.40 1.91
C LEU A 10 8.88 -6.67 0.89
N PHE A 11 7.82 -7.37 1.29
CA PHE A 11 6.66 -7.62 0.44
C PHE A 11 6.02 -6.31 -0.05
N THR A 12 5.81 -5.37 0.87
CA THR A 12 5.24 -4.05 0.56
C THR A 12 6.13 -3.28 -0.39
N ALA A 13 7.46 -3.32 -0.20
CA ALA A 13 8.41 -2.69 -1.10
C ALA A 13 8.35 -3.29 -2.51
N LEU A 14 8.34 -4.62 -2.63
CA LEU A 14 8.22 -5.33 -3.90
C LEU A 14 6.91 -5.01 -4.62
N LEU A 15 5.80 -5.00 -3.87
CA LEU A 15 4.49 -4.63 -4.41
C LEU A 15 4.49 -3.19 -4.93
N CYS A 16 5.03 -2.24 -4.15
CA CYS A 16 5.13 -0.85 -4.57
C CYS A 16 6.03 -0.68 -5.80
N PHE A 17 7.12 -1.43 -5.91
CA PHE A 17 7.97 -1.42 -7.11
C PHE A 17 7.24 -1.99 -8.33
N ALA A 18 6.51 -3.09 -8.17
CA ALA A 18 5.70 -3.65 -9.25
C ALA A 18 4.62 -2.64 -9.71
N LEU A 19 3.92 -2.01 -8.78
CA LEU A 19 2.94 -0.97 -9.07
C LEU A 19 3.57 0.24 -9.76
N ALA A 20 4.76 0.68 -9.31
CA ALA A 20 5.48 1.78 -9.95
C ALA A 20 5.85 1.47 -11.41
N LEU A 21 6.30 0.25 -11.69
CA LEU A 21 6.61 -0.18 -13.06
C LEU A 21 5.35 -0.25 -13.92
N ILE A 22 4.27 -0.83 -13.42
CA ILE A 22 3.01 -0.96 -14.16
C ILE A 22 2.42 0.43 -14.44
N TRP A 23 2.31 1.29 -13.42
CA TRP A 23 1.80 2.65 -13.59
C TRP A 23 2.68 3.52 -14.49
N GLY A 24 3.99 3.30 -14.48
CA GLY A 24 4.93 4.08 -15.29
C GLY A 24 4.97 3.67 -16.76
N LEU A 25 4.92 2.36 -17.05
CA LEU A 25 5.11 1.82 -18.40
C LEU A 25 3.78 1.50 -19.10
N ARG A 26 2.81 0.95 -18.37
CA ARG A 26 1.54 0.45 -18.92
C ARG A 26 0.38 0.74 -17.97
N PRO A 27 0.05 2.03 -17.75
CA PRO A 27 -1.07 2.42 -16.89
C PRO A 27 -2.42 1.89 -17.37
N ASP A 28 -2.53 1.61 -18.68
CA ASP A 28 -3.72 1.03 -19.31
C ASP A 28 -4.14 -0.29 -18.67
N LEU A 29 -3.19 -1.10 -18.19
CA LEU A 29 -3.48 -2.42 -17.61
C LEU A 29 -4.30 -2.30 -16.31
N LEU A 30 -3.89 -1.40 -15.42
CA LEU A 30 -4.59 -1.20 -14.14
C LEU A 30 -5.94 -0.52 -14.36
N LEU A 31 -5.98 0.48 -15.23
CA LEU A 31 -7.21 1.17 -15.58
C LEU A 31 -8.22 0.22 -16.24
N TRP A 32 -7.76 -0.70 -17.09
CA TRP A 32 -8.58 -1.74 -17.68
C TRP A 32 -9.17 -2.69 -16.64
N VAL A 33 -8.37 -3.14 -15.66
CA VAL A 33 -8.86 -3.95 -14.54
C VAL A 33 -9.93 -3.20 -13.75
N TRP A 34 -9.78 -1.89 -13.58
CA TRP A 34 -10.76 -1.05 -12.90
C TRP A 34 -11.92 -0.61 -13.79
N SER A 35 -11.97 -1.03 -15.06
CA SER A 35 -12.96 -0.57 -16.05
C SER A 35 -13.02 0.95 -16.17
N VAL A 36 -11.89 1.63 -15.99
CA VAL A 36 -11.72 3.08 -16.14
C VAL A 36 -11.10 3.36 -17.50
N GLU A 37 -11.64 4.35 -18.21
CA GLU A 37 -11.14 4.74 -19.53
C GLU A 37 -9.74 5.38 -19.44
N TYR A 38 -8.84 4.96 -20.33
CA TYR A 38 -7.55 5.62 -20.47
C TYR A 38 -7.73 6.94 -21.25
N SER A 39 -7.27 8.03 -20.66
CA SER A 39 -7.23 9.36 -21.26
C SER A 39 -5.88 10.01 -20.95
N SER A 40 -5.58 11.14 -21.61
CA SER A 40 -4.37 11.91 -21.31
C SER A 40 -4.32 12.37 -19.84
N ALA A 41 -5.48 12.65 -19.23
CA ALA A 41 -5.60 13.03 -17.83
C ALA A 41 -5.32 11.85 -16.89
N THR A 42 -5.94 10.68 -17.12
CA THR A 42 -5.68 9.49 -16.29
C THR A 42 -4.25 9.00 -16.45
N GLY A 43 -3.67 9.08 -17.65
CA GLY A 43 -2.25 8.79 -17.92
C GLY A 43 -1.26 9.76 -17.27
N LEU A 44 -1.62 11.04 -17.08
CA LEU A 44 -0.82 12.00 -16.32
C LEU A 44 -0.79 11.63 -14.83
N VAL A 45 -1.97 11.38 -14.24
CA VAL A 45 -2.12 11.02 -12.82
C VAL A 45 -1.44 9.68 -12.54
N ALA A 46 -1.61 8.70 -13.42
CA ALA A 46 -0.96 7.40 -13.38
C ALA A 46 0.57 7.48 -13.22
N ARG A 47 1.25 8.25 -14.09
CA ARG A 47 2.71 8.40 -14.05
C ARG A 47 3.20 9.11 -12.79
N ARG A 48 2.41 10.05 -12.26
CA ARG A 48 2.71 10.69 -10.96
C ARG A 48 2.57 9.69 -9.81
N ASN A 49 1.52 8.86 -9.84
CA ASN A 49 1.34 7.78 -8.88
C ASN A 49 2.47 6.76 -8.95
N ALA A 50 2.99 6.45 -10.14
CA ALA A 50 4.16 5.59 -10.31
C ALA A 50 5.36 6.07 -9.49
N ALA A 51 5.65 7.38 -9.55
CA ALA A 51 6.74 7.98 -8.78
C ALA A 51 6.49 7.92 -7.26
N LEU A 52 5.24 8.11 -6.82
CA LEU A 52 4.87 7.98 -5.41
C LEU A 52 5.04 6.55 -4.90
N PHE A 53 4.55 5.55 -5.65
CA PHE A 53 4.75 4.14 -5.30
C PHE A 53 6.23 3.77 -5.30
N LEU A 54 7.02 4.28 -6.25
CA LEU A 54 8.47 4.08 -6.26
C LEU A 54 9.12 4.60 -4.97
N ALA A 55 8.76 5.82 -4.55
CA ALA A 55 9.26 6.42 -3.33
C ALA A 55 8.89 5.59 -2.09
N ILE A 56 7.63 5.18 -1.96
CA ILE A 56 7.15 4.32 -0.87
C ILE A 56 7.90 2.98 -0.86
N GLY A 57 8.11 2.38 -2.04
CA GLY A 57 8.88 1.15 -2.19
C GLY A 57 10.32 1.28 -1.69
N ILE A 58 11.00 2.38 -2.03
CA ILE A 58 12.35 2.69 -1.53
C ILE A 58 12.35 2.88 -0.01
N MET A 59 11.36 3.61 0.54
CA MET A 59 11.24 3.84 1.98
C MET A 59 11.10 2.52 2.74
N PHE A 60 10.19 1.64 2.34
CA PHE A 60 10.02 0.33 2.96
C PHE A 60 11.22 -0.61 2.74
N TYR A 61 11.83 -0.56 1.55
CA TYR A 61 13.05 -1.32 1.29
C TYR A 61 14.16 -0.89 2.25
N ARG A 62 14.40 0.41 2.45
CA ARG A 62 15.43 0.89 3.38
C ARG A 62 15.07 0.66 4.85
N ALA A 63 13.80 0.80 5.21
CA ALA A 63 13.33 0.58 6.58
C ALA A 63 13.30 -0.92 6.99
N ARG A 64 13.53 -1.87 6.07
CA ARG A 64 13.41 -3.32 6.34
C ARG A 64 14.31 -3.85 7.46
N HIS A 65 15.42 -3.18 7.74
CA HIS A 65 16.38 -3.51 8.80
C HIS A 65 16.31 -2.56 10.00
N ALA A 66 15.39 -1.60 9.99
CA ALA A 66 15.25 -0.64 11.07
C ALA A 66 14.69 -1.33 12.34
N PRO A 67 15.24 -0.99 13.53
CA PRO A 67 14.72 -1.48 14.79
C PRO A 67 13.30 -0.95 15.08
N PRO A 68 12.61 -1.46 16.10
CA PRO A 68 11.36 -0.89 16.62
C PRO A 68 11.58 0.53 17.19
N ASP A 69 11.63 1.53 16.33
CA ASP A 69 11.85 2.93 16.71
C ASP A 69 10.68 3.84 16.29
N ALA A 70 10.72 5.10 16.75
CA ALA A 70 9.72 6.11 16.41
C ALA A 70 9.60 6.31 14.89
N THR A 71 10.70 6.18 14.15
CA THR A 71 10.74 6.27 12.68
C THR A 71 9.92 5.17 12.01
N ARG A 72 10.11 3.92 12.44
CA ARG A 72 9.33 2.77 11.95
C ARG A 72 7.85 2.92 12.28
N HIS A 73 7.55 3.45 13.46
CA HIS A 73 6.17 3.74 13.86
C HIS A 73 5.52 4.81 12.99
N ALA A 74 6.19 5.94 12.74
CA ALA A 74 5.69 6.99 11.87
C ALA A 74 5.47 6.52 10.42
N LEU A 75 6.44 5.76 9.89
CA LEU A 75 6.35 5.19 8.54
C LEU A 75 5.14 4.24 8.42
N THR A 76 4.99 3.32 9.37
CA THR A 76 3.88 2.35 9.35
C THR A 76 2.54 3.00 9.61
N SER A 77 2.43 3.97 10.52
CA SER A 77 1.16 4.68 10.74
C SER A 77 0.72 5.46 9.51
N GLY A 78 1.65 6.16 8.85
CA GLY A 78 1.36 6.89 7.62
C GLY A 78 0.90 5.96 6.50
N PHE A 79 1.58 4.82 6.33
CA PHE A 79 1.20 3.84 5.32
C PHE A 79 -0.18 3.21 5.61
N VAL A 80 -0.45 2.80 6.86
CA VAL A 80 -1.75 2.26 7.26
C VAL A 80 -2.87 3.26 7.02
N ALA A 81 -2.68 4.52 7.38
CA ALA A 81 -3.66 5.58 7.13
C ALA A 81 -3.89 5.76 5.62
N GLY A 82 -2.81 5.80 4.82
CA GLY A 82 -2.89 5.87 3.36
C GLY A 82 -3.70 4.72 2.76
N CYS A 83 -3.44 3.48 3.18
CA CYS A 83 -4.19 2.31 2.72
C CYS A 83 -5.69 2.41 3.05
N PHE A 84 -6.08 2.86 4.25
CA PHE A 84 -7.50 2.98 4.58
C PHE A 84 -8.20 4.13 3.86
N VAL A 85 -7.49 5.24 3.62
CA VAL A 85 -8.02 6.34 2.81
C VAL A 85 -8.25 5.88 1.38
N LEU A 86 -7.27 5.20 0.78
CA LEU A 86 -7.41 4.64 -0.57
C LEU A 86 -8.53 3.59 -0.65
N ALA A 87 -8.64 2.70 0.34
CA ALA A 87 -9.72 1.71 0.40
C ALA A 87 -11.10 2.38 0.46
N THR A 88 -11.23 3.46 1.25
CA THR A 88 -12.46 4.24 1.36
C THR A 88 -12.81 4.92 0.04
N LEU A 89 -11.81 5.51 -0.63
CA LEU A 89 -11.97 6.12 -1.95
C LEU A 89 -12.34 5.07 -3.00
N GLY A 90 -11.71 3.90 -3.00
CA GLY A 90 -12.03 2.83 -3.94
C GLY A 90 -13.47 2.33 -3.79
N ILE A 91 -13.98 2.25 -2.56
CA ILE A 91 -15.39 1.95 -2.30
C ILE A 91 -16.30 3.09 -2.80
N SER A 92 -15.96 4.35 -2.54
CA SER A 92 -16.78 5.48 -2.99
C SER A 92 -16.84 5.60 -4.51
N GLU A 93 -15.72 5.36 -5.21
CA GLU A 93 -15.66 5.38 -6.67
C GLU A 93 -16.45 4.21 -7.29
N TRP A 94 -16.44 3.04 -6.64
CA TRP A 94 -17.27 1.91 -7.06
C TRP A 94 -18.77 2.19 -6.89
N ILE A 95 -19.18 2.71 -5.74
CA ILE A 95 -20.60 3.06 -5.47
C ILE A 95 -21.08 4.18 -6.41
N SER A 96 -20.20 5.13 -6.74
CA SER A 96 -20.50 6.23 -7.67
C SER A 96 -20.55 5.79 -9.14
N GLY A 97 -20.13 4.55 -9.45
CA GLY A 97 -20.11 4.02 -10.81
C GLY A 97 -18.97 4.54 -11.68
N HIS A 98 -17.99 5.26 -11.11
CA HIS A 98 -16.82 5.75 -11.85
C HIS A 98 -15.78 4.65 -12.09
N ALA A 99 -15.76 3.62 -11.24
CA ALA A 99 -14.88 2.47 -11.36
C ALA A 99 -15.69 1.16 -11.33
N GLY A 100 -15.28 0.22 -12.16
CA GLY A 100 -15.83 -1.13 -12.17
C GLY A 100 -15.39 -1.97 -10.97
N PRO A 101 -15.95 -3.19 -10.83
CA PRO A 101 -15.70 -4.06 -9.67
C PRO A 101 -14.23 -4.42 -9.43
N GLY A 102 -13.36 -4.30 -10.45
CA GLY A 102 -11.94 -4.59 -10.28
C GLY A 102 -11.20 -3.64 -9.34
N ILE A 103 -11.76 -2.46 -9.02
CA ILE A 103 -11.20 -1.60 -7.96
C ILE A 103 -11.29 -2.26 -6.57
N LEU A 104 -12.23 -3.18 -6.36
CA LEU A 104 -12.36 -3.91 -5.10
C LEU A 104 -11.14 -4.79 -4.83
N LEU A 105 -10.42 -5.24 -5.85
CA LEU A 105 -9.15 -5.96 -5.68
C LEU A 105 -8.10 -5.06 -5.02
N ALA A 106 -8.04 -3.78 -5.41
CA ALA A 106 -7.18 -2.79 -4.76
C ALA A 106 -7.63 -2.54 -3.32
N VAL A 107 -8.92 -2.30 -3.08
CA VAL A 107 -9.50 -2.09 -1.74
C VAL A 107 -9.19 -3.26 -0.79
N ILE A 108 -9.35 -4.50 -1.25
CA ILE A 108 -9.03 -5.70 -0.45
C ILE A 108 -7.53 -5.74 -0.13
N THR A 109 -6.67 -5.47 -1.12
CA THR A 109 -5.22 -5.47 -0.94
C THR A 109 -4.77 -4.40 0.05
N GLU A 110 -5.31 -3.19 -0.07
CA GLU A 110 -5.02 -2.05 0.81
C GLU A 110 -5.49 -2.33 2.23
N THR A 111 -6.70 -2.86 2.40
CA THR A 111 -7.24 -3.23 3.71
C THR A 111 -6.40 -4.34 4.36
N ALA A 112 -6.05 -5.37 3.59
CA ALA A 112 -5.21 -6.47 4.07
C ALA A 112 -3.82 -5.99 4.50
N LEU A 113 -3.18 -5.12 3.71
CA LEU A 113 -1.89 -4.52 4.05
C LEU A 113 -1.98 -3.63 5.30
N GLY A 114 -3.00 -2.78 5.39
CA GLY A 114 -3.23 -1.93 6.56
C GLY A 114 -3.39 -2.75 7.85
N LEU A 115 -4.20 -3.80 7.80
CA LEU A 115 -4.39 -4.73 8.92
C LEU A 115 -3.12 -5.52 9.24
N ALA A 116 -2.37 -5.97 8.23
CA ALA A 116 -1.11 -6.69 8.44
C ALA A 116 -0.07 -5.83 9.17
N PHE A 117 0.05 -4.55 8.84
CA PHE A 117 0.94 -3.62 9.55
C PHE A 117 0.47 -3.31 10.97
N ILE A 118 -0.85 -3.19 11.20
CA ILE A 118 -1.39 -3.07 12.56
C ILE A 118 -1.05 -4.31 13.39
N GLN A 119 -1.19 -5.50 12.82
CA GLN A 119 -0.91 -6.75 13.50
C GLN A 119 0.59 -6.90 13.81
N ALA A 120 1.48 -6.59 12.85
CA ALA A 120 2.92 -6.61 13.05
C ALA A 120 3.38 -5.63 14.16
N ARG A 121 2.69 -4.49 14.29
CA ARG A 121 2.90 -3.55 15.41
C ARG A 121 2.49 -4.15 16.75
N LYS A 122 1.31 -4.77 16.84
CA LYS A 122 0.84 -5.40 18.09
C LYS A 122 1.79 -6.49 18.57
N SER A 123 2.28 -7.34 17.67
CA SER A 123 3.25 -8.40 17.99
C SER A 123 4.56 -7.85 18.56
N SER A 124 5.07 -6.74 18.01
CA SER A 124 6.30 -6.10 18.51
C SER A 124 6.15 -5.51 19.92
N LEU A 125 4.94 -5.07 20.30
CA LEU A 125 4.66 -4.53 21.64
C LEU A 125 4.53 -5.65 22.68
N THR A 126 3.94 -6.78 22.31
CA THR A 126 3.82 -7.95 23.19
C THR A 126 5.17 -8.57 23.53
N GLU A 127 6.12 -8.55 22.59
CA GLU A 127 7.49 -9.07 22.81
C GLU A 127 8.35 -8.15 23.68
N ALA A 128 7.99 -6.86 23.79
CA ALA A 128 8.72 -5.86 24.57
C ALA A 128 8.24 -5.73 26.03
N GLN A 129 7.15 -6.40 26.43
CA GLN A 129 6.77 -6.49 27.85
C GLN A 129 7.55 -7.63 28.52
N PRO A 130 8.45 -7.35 29.48
CA PRO A 130 8.97 -8.41 30.34
C PRO A 130 7.82 -8.98 31.15
N SER A 131 7.73 -10.31 31.19
CA SER A 131 6.93 -11.05 32.16
C SER A 131 7.27 -10.53 33.57
N VAL A 132 6.30 -9.89 34.22
CA VAL A 132 6.35 -9.52 35.64
C VAL A 132 6.42 -10.78 36.49
#